data_AF-A0A6G2DFD3-F1
#
_entry.id   AF-A0A6G2DFD3-F1
#
_cell.length_a   1.000
_cell.length_b   1.000
_cell.length_c   1.000
_cell.angle_alpha   90.00
_cell.angle_beta   90.00
_cell.angle_gamma   90.00
#
_symmetry.space_group_name_H-M   'P 1'
#
loop_
_entity.id
_entity.type
_entity.pdbx_description
1 polymer ?
#
loop_
_entity_poly.entity_id
_entity_poly.type
_entity_poly.pdbx_seq_one_letter_code
_entity_poly.pdbx_strand_id
1 'polypeptide(L)'
;LQITQSGRLREWYEEDEQNFQNEKVEAQHRHASHLVGLYPGNLFSYKGQEYIEAARASLNDRGDGGTGWSKANKINLWARLGDGNRAHKLLAEQLKTS
;
A
#
# COMPACT_ATOMS: atom_id res chain seq x y z
N LEU A 1 -7.94 -8.57 -9.78
CA LEU A 1 -6.75 -8.21 -8.99
C LEU A 1 -5.71 -9.28 -9.24
N GLN A 2 -4.44 -8.91 -9.32
CA GLN A 2 -3.33 -9.86 -9.52
C GLN A 2 -2.30 -9.65 -8.42
N ILE A 3 -1.73 -10.74 -7.94
CA ILE A 3 -0.71 -10.76 -6.89
C ILE A 3 0.62 -11.10 -7.55
N THR A 4 1.67 -10.37 -7.21
CA THR A 4 3.04 -10.63 -7.68
C THR A 4 3.55 -11.95 -7.13
N GLN A 5 4.63 -12.48 -7.71
CA GLN A 5 5.31 -13.64 -7.13
C GLN A 5 5.85 -13.36 -5.70
N SER A 6 6.15 -12.10 -5.39
CA SER A 6 6.56 -11.62 -4.06
C SER A 6 5.39 -11.42 -3.08
N GLY A 7 4.15 -11.72 -3.48
CA GLY A 7 2.97 -11.64 -2.61
C GLY A 7 2.40 -10.23 -2.42
N ARG A 8 2.74 -9.27 -3.29
CA ARG A 8 2.19 -7.90 -3.28
C ARG A 8 1.05 -7.76 -4.28
N LEU A 9 0.19 -6.77 -4.14
CA LEU A 9 -0.72 -6.38 -5.24
C LEU A 9 0.09 -5.71 -6.35
N ARG A 10 -0.13 -6.16 -7.59
CA ARG A 10 0.50 -5.58 -8.78
C ARG A 10 0.10 -4.13 -8.98
N GLU A 11 1.08 -3.29 -9.30
CA GLU A 11 0.86 -1.92 -9.77
C GLU A 11 0.83 -1.84 -11.30
N TRP A 12 1.60 -2.69 -11.97
CA TRP A 12 1.56 -2.88 -13.42
C TRP A 12 1.15 -4.30 -13.76
N TYR A 13 0.48 -4.51 -14.90
CA TYR A 13 0.04 -5.85 -15.29
C TYR A 13 1.23 -6.79 -15.52
N GLU A 14 2.32 -6.24 -16.02
CA GLU A 14 3.55 -6.91 -16.44
C GLU A 14 4.60 -7.02 -15.33
N GLU A 15 4.29 -6.69 -14.07
CA GLU A 15 5.30 -6.52 -12.99
C GLU A 15 6.19 -7.77 -12.72
N ASP A 16 5.70 -8.98 -13.04
CA ASP A 16 6.47 -10.23 -12.95
C ASP A 16 7.07 -10.71 -14.30
N GLU A 17 6.91 -9.96 -15.38
CA GLU A 17 7.43 -10.33 -16.70
C GLU A 17 8.93 -10.02 -16.80
N GLN A 18 9.66 -10.83 -17.58
CA GLN A 18 11.13 -10.75 -17.68
C GLN A 18 11.65 -9.41 -18.21
N ASN A 19 10.85 -8.72 -19.03
CA ASN A 19 11.15 -7.44 -19.64
C ASN A 19 10.69 -6.24 -18.78
N PHE A 20 10.07 -6.47 -17.62
CA PHE A 20 9.66 -5.39 -16.73
C PHE A 20 10.87 -4.79 -16.00
N GLN A 21 11.01 -3.47 -16.10
CA GLN A 21 12.17 -2.72 -15.60
C GLN A 21 11.99 -2.37 -14.13
N ASN A 22 12.10 -3.40 -13.27
CA ASN A 22 11.97 -3.27 -11.82
C ASN A 22 12.91 -2.22 -11.22
N GLU A 23 14.08 -2.01 -11.81
CA GLU A 23 15.06 -1.00 -11.39
C GLU A 23 14.57 0.45 -11.52
N LYS A 24 13.53 0.69 -12.33
CA LYS A 24 12.89 2.01 -12.47
C LYS A 24 11.78 2.25 -11.46
N VAL A 25 11.40 1.24 -10.70
CA VAL A 25 10.39 1.37 -9.64
C VAL A 25 11.05 2.04 -8.43
N GLU A 26 10.59 3.24 -8.09
CA GLU A 26 11.08 3.96 -6.93
C GLU A 26 10.73 3.23 -5.63
N ALA A 27 11.75 2.83 -4.88
CA ALA A 27 11.57 2.29 -3.53
C ALA A 27 10.87 3.33 -2.63
N GLN A 28 9.89 2.87 -1.84
CA GLN A 28 9.13 3.71 -0.92
C GLN A 28 8.47 4.94 -1.57
N HIS A 29 8.09 4.83 -2.84
CA HIS A 29 7.40 5.90 -3.56
C HIS A 29 6.18 6.41 -2.78
N ARG A 30 5.96 7.73 -2.79
CA ARG A 30 4.91 8.39 -2.01
C ARG A 30 3.49 8.03 -2.46
N HIS A 31 3.29 7.57 -3.70
CA HIS A 31 2.00 7.09 -4.19
C HIS A 31 1.82 5.58 -3.96
N ALA A 32 0.60 5.20 -3.58
CA ALA A 32 0.14 3.82 -3.49
C ALA A 32 -1.12 3.64 -4.36
N SER A 33 -1.05 4.08 -5.61
CA SER A 33 -2.21 4.22 -6.51
C SER A 33 -2.92 2.89 -6.78
N HIS A 34 -2.17 1.81 -6.88
CA HIS A 34 -2.72 0.45 -7.06
C HIS A 34 -3.54 -0.06 -5.86
N LEU A 35 -3.49 0.63 -4.71
CA LEU A 35 -4.32 0.34 -3.53
C LEU A 35 -5.61 1.18 -3.47
N VAL A 36 -5.96 1.95 -4.52
CA VAL A 36 -7.20 2.74 -4.57
C VAL A 36 -8.46 1.88 -4.38
N GLY A 37 -8.39 0.60 -4.78
CA GLY A 37 -9.46 -0.39 -4.57
C GLY A 37 -9.71 -0.73 -3.10
N LEU A 38 -8.72 -0.53 -2.22
CA LEU A 38 -8.84 -0.71 -0.76
C LEU A 38 -9.35 0.54 -0.06
N TYR A 39 -8.79 1.71 -0.42
CA TYR A 39 -9.23 3.02 0.06
C TYR A 39 -8.93 4.10 -0.98
N PRO A 40 -9.87 5.01 -1.27
CA PRO A 40 -11.21 5.12 -0.69
C PRO A 40 -12.23 4.10 -1.22
N GLY A 41 -11.83 3.26 -2.20
CA GLY A 41 -12.69 2.24 -2.80
C GLY A 41 -13.11 1.11 -1.86
N ASN A 42 -13.81 0.15 -2.44
CA ASN A 42 -14.31 -1.06 -1.78
C ASN A 42 -14.26 -2.29 -2.72
N LEU A 43 -13.37 -2.27 -3.72
CA LEU A 43 -13.24 -3.32 -4.73
C LEU A 43 -12.92 -4.67 -4.09
N PHE A 44 -12.12 -4.66 -3.03
CA PHE A 44 -11.85 -5.81 -2.19
C PHE A 44 -12.00 -5.43 -0.73
N SER A 45 -12.40 -6.41 0.07
CA SER A 45 -12.63 -6.26 1.51
C SER A 45 -12.22 -7.56 2.22
N TYR A 46 -12.54 -7.69 3.50
CA TYR A 46 -12.27 -8.87 4.32
C TYR A 46 -12.74 -10.21 3.71
N LYS A 47 -13.65 -10.19 2.73
CA LYS A 47 -14.08 -11.41 2.01
C LYS A 47 -13.02 -11.95 1.02
N GLY A 48 -12.01 -11.16 0.67
CA GLY A 48 -10.89 -11.56 -0.18
C GLY A 48 -9.57 -11.54 0.59
N GLN A 49 -9.37 -12.51 1.48
CA GLN A 49 -8.24 -12.53 2.43
C GLN A 49 -6.88 -12.44 1.73
N GLU A 50 -6.70 -13.11 0.59
CA GLU A 50 -5.45 -13.05 -0.19
C GLU A 50 -5.10 -11.63 -0.66
N TYR A 51 -6.10 -10.83 -1.06
CA TYR A 51 -5.89 -9.46 -1.49
C TYR A 51 -5.65 -8.51 -0.31
N ILE A 52 -6.19 -8.82 0.87
CA ILE A 52 -5.89 -8.09 2.10
C ILE A 52 -4.44 -8.30 2.52
N GLU A 53 -3.95 -9.55 2.49
CA GLU A 53 -2.53 -9.82 2.78
C GLU A 53 -1.61 -9.23 1.71
N ALA A 54 -1.99 -9.32 0.43
CA ALA A 54 -1.21 -8.71 -0.64
C ALA A 54 -1.17 -7.18 -0.56
N ALA A 55 -2.27 -6.53 -0.17
CA ALA A 55 -2.29 -5.09 0.10
C ALA A 55 -1.42 -4.72 1.31
N ARG A 56 -1.41 -5.55 2.36
CA ARG A 56 -0.53 -5.39 3.52
C ARG A 56 0.94 -5.47 3.11
N ALA A 57 1.29 -6.44 2.27
CA ALA A 57 2.64 -6.59 1.72
C ALA A 57 3.05 -5.39 0.86
N SER A 58 2.16 -4.92 -0.05
CA SER A 58 2.39 -3.70 -0.84
C SER A 58 2.62 -2.47 0.05
N LEU A 59 1.84 -2.31 1.11
CA LEU A 59 1.95 -1.15 1.99
C LEU A 59 3.20 -1.19 2.88
N ASN A 60 3.64 -2.40 3.27
CA ASN A 60 4.93 -2.61 3.92
C ASN A 60 6.09 -2.18 3.03
N ASP A 61 6.07 -2.58 1.76
CA ASP A 61 7.09 -2.23 0.76
C ASP A 61 7.16 -0.71 0.50
N ARG A 62 6.00 -0.04 0.48
CA ARG A 62 5.91 1.42 0.36
C ARG A 62 6.43 2.18 1.58
N GLY A 63 6.61 1.50 2.72
CA GLY A 63 7.06 2.08 3.97
C GLY A 63 6.11 3.12 4.57
N ASP A 64 6.49 3.61 5.73
CA ASP A 64 5.68 4.52 6.58
C ASP A 64 5.97 6.01 6.30
N GLY A 65 7.01 6.31 5.51
CA GLY A 65 7.42 7.68 5.15
C GLY A 65 6.57 8.31 4.04
N GLY A 66 7.00 9.48 3.57
CA GLY A 66 6.34 10.24 2.51
C GLY A 66 5.90 11.63 2.97
N THR A 67 5.37 12.41 2.03
CA THR A 67 4.78 13.74 2.29
C THR A 67 3.53 13.62 3.17
N GLY A 68 3.06 14.74 3.75
CA GLY A 68 1.90 14.72 4.65
C GLY A 68 0.64 14.05 4.07
N TRP A 69 0.32 14.33 2.81
CA TRP A 69 -0.83 13.67 2.15
C TRP A 69 -0.61 12.16 1.91
N SER A 70 0.64 11.75 1.65
CA SER A 70 0.99 10.34 1.42
C SER A 70 0.81 9.55 2.72
N LYS A 71 1.33 10.10 3.82
CA LYS A 71 1.14 9.52 5.15
C LYS A 71 -0.34 9.49 5.55
N ALA A 72 -1.10 10.56 5.28
CA ALA A 72 -2.55 10.58 5.50
C ALA A 72 -3.29 9.46 4.72
N ASN A 73 -2.91 9.20 3.47
CA ASN A 73 -3.47 8.08 2.71
C ASN A 73 -3.08 6.72 3.35
N LYS A 74 -1.82 6.55 3.77
CA LYS A 74 -1.32 5.34 4.43
C LYS A 74 -2.03 5.08 5.76
N ILE A 75 -2.38 6.11 6.55
CA ILE A 75 -3.19 5.98 7.77
C ILE A 75 -4.52 5.29 7.45
N ASN A 76 -5.23 5.76 6.41
CA ASN A 76 -6.52 5.19 6.01
C ASN A 76 -6.38 3.75 5.48
N LEU A 77 -5.33 3.47 4.71
CA LEU A 77 -5.05 2.13 4.22
C LEU A 77 -4.78 1.16 5.38
N TRP A 78 -3.94 1.52 6.35
CA TRP A 78 -3.68 0.71 7.54
C TRP A 78 -4.94 0.50 8.38
N ALA A 79 -5.79 1.52 8.52
CA ALA A 79 -7.08 1.40 9.20
C ALA A 79 -8.01 0.40 8.48
N ARG A 80 -8.07 0.41 7.14
CA ARG A 80 -8.85 -0.57 6.35
C ARG A 80 -8.31 -1.99 6.47
N LEU A 81 -7.01 -2.16 6.70
CA LEU A 81 -6.38 -3.45 6.98
C LEU A 81 -6.54 -3.91 8.45
N GLY A 82 -7.24 -3.15 9.28
CA GLY A 82 -7.45 -3.46 10.71
C GLY A 82 -6.20 -3.28 11.58
N ASP A 83 -5.12 -2.68 11.07
CA ASP A 83 -3.90 -2.43 11.86
C ASP A 83 -3.98 -1.06 12.54
N GLY A 84 -4.77 -1.00 13.61
CA GLY A 84 -4.98 0.22 14.39
C GLY A 84 -3.70 0.76 15.02
N ASN A 85 -2.78 -0.12 15.43
CA ASN A 85 -1.50 0.28 16.04
C ASN A 85 -0.64 1.06 15.04
N ARG A 86 -0.52 0.55 13.82
CA ARG A 86 0.27 1.22 12.77
C ARG A 86 -0.40 2.49 12.27
N ALA A 87 -1.72 2.47 12.08
CA ALA A 87 -2.47 3.68 11.74
C ALA A 87 -2.29 4.79 12.80
N HIS A 88 -2.37 4.44 14.08
CA HIS A 88 -2.17 5.37 15.19
C HIS A 88 -0.73 5.91 15.25
N LYS A 89 0.28 5.06 15.06
CA LYS A 89 1.70 5.48 14.97
C LYS A 89 1.88 6.54 13.88
N LEU A 90 1.38 6.29 12.67
CA LEU A 90 1.50 7.23 11.56
C LEU A 90 0.78 8.54 11.83
N LEU A 91 -0.41 8.50 12.45
CA LEU A 91 -1.12 9.71 12.86
C LEU A 91 -0.31 10.53 13.86
N ALA A 92 0.27 9.88 14.87
CA ALA A 92 1.10 10.55 15.87
C ALA A 92 2.35 11.19 15.23
N GLU A 93 2.96 10.55 14.24
CA GLU A 93 4.07 11.13 13.47
C GLU A 93 3.62 12.30 12.59
N GLN A 94 2.47 12.18 11.90
CA GLN A 94 1.92 13.22 11.04
C GLN A 94 1.76 14.55 11.80
N LEU A 95 1.31 14.48 13.05
CA LEU A 95 1.10 15.66 13.90
C LEU A 95 2.40 16.29 14.43
N LYS A 96 3.52 15.59 14.36
CA LYS A 96 4.83 16.09 14.83
C LYS A 96 5.64 16.77 13.74
N THR A 97 5.45 16.38 12.49
CA THR A 97 6.34 16.77 11.37
C THR A 97 5.56 17.19 10.12
N SER A 98 4.50 17.99 10.26
CA SER A 98 3.75 18.53 9.11
C SER A 98 4.43 19.75 8.49
#